data_AF-A0A924INT3-F1
#
_entry.id   AF-A0A924INT3-F1
#
_cell.length_a   1.000
_cell.length_b   1.000
_cell.length_c   1.000
_cell.angle_alpha   90.00
_cell.angle_beta   90.00
_cell.angle_gamma   90.00
#
_symmetry.space_group_name_H-M   'P 1'
#
loop_
_entity.id
_entity.type
_entity.pdbx_description
1 polymer ?
#
loop_
_entity_poly.entity_id
_entity_poly.type
_entity_poly.pdbx_seq_one_letter_code
_entity_poly.pdbx_strand_id
1 'polypeptide(L)' 'MTSMPLADAGQARSQVEMTGTDFVEFYVGNAKQAAFYYQRAFGFSLVAYAGPETGRRDAASYVLQ' A
#
# COMPACT_ATOMS: atom_id res chain seq x y z
N MET A 1 11.25 -26.10 50.80
CA MET A 1 12.27 -25.15 50.28
C MET A 1 12.89 -25.82 49.06
N THR A 2 12.52 -25.55 47.81
CA THR A 2 12.16 -24.28 47.17
C THR A 2 11.44 -24.63 45.86
N SER A 3 10.19 -24.19 45.67
CA SER A 3 9.54 -24.23 44.35
C SER A 3 10.16 -23.15 43.48
N MET A 4 10.97 -23.54 42.50
CA MET A 4 11.37 -22.66 41.40
C MET A 4 10.13 -22.25 40.60
N PRO A 5 9.89 -20.96 40.32
CA PRO A 5 8.91 -20.59 39.31
C PRO A 5 9.53 -20.90 37.93
N LEU A 6 8.84 -21.65 37.09
CA LEU A 6 9.15 -21.66 35.66
C LEU A 6 8.94 -20.22 35.16
N ALA A 7 9.99 -19.65 34.58
CA ALA A 7 9.91 -18.37 33.90
C ALA A 7 8.76 -18.42 32.90
N ASP A 8 7.80 -17.51 33.05
CA ASP A 8 6.79 -17.24 32.05
C ASP A 8 7.49 -16.66 30.83
N ALA A 9 7.94 -17.54 29.94
CA ALA A 9 8.32 -17.18 28.58
C ALA A 9 7.04 -16.93 27.77
N GLY A 10 6.20 -16.03 28.26
CA GLY A 10 5.14 -15.41 27.50
C GLY A 10 5.83 -14.62 26.40
N GLN A 11 5.96 -15.22 25.23
CA GLN A 11 6.38 -14.54 24.01
C GLN A 11 5.50 -13.30 23.85
N ALA A 12 6.06 -12.13 24.18
CA ALA A 12 5.52 -10.87 23.75
C ALA A 12 5.54 -10.90 22.22
N ARG A 13 4.38 -11.17 21.61
CA ARG A 13 4.17 -10.91 20.19
C ARG A 13 4.50 -9.43 20.03
N SER A 14 5.61 -9.13 19.36
CA SER A 14 5.97 -7.76 19.03
C SER A 14 4.84 -7.20 18.18
N GLN A 15 3.95 -6.45 18.82
CA GLN A 15 2.84 -5.82 18.16
C GLN A 15 3.44 -4.72 17.29
N VAL A 16 3.34 -4.87 15.98
CA VAL A 16 3.87 -3.89 15.04
C VAL A 16 3.00 -2.65 15.13
N GLU A 17 3.59 -1.52 15.52
CA GLU A 17 2.88 -0.24 15.49
C GLU A 17 2.68 0.19 14.04
N MET A 18 1.43 0.48 13.68
CA MET A 18 1.05 0.85 12.32
C MET A 18 0.82 2.36 12.23
N THR A 19 1.61 3.05 11.41
CA THR A 19 1.58 4.51 11.28
C THR A 19 0.37 5.02 10.48
N GLY A 20 -0.20 4.19 9.60
CA GLY A 20 -1.36 4.54 8.77
C GLY A 20 -1.41 3.76 7.45
N THR A 21 -2.22 4.24 6.51
CA THR A 21 -2.29 3.71 5.13
C THR A 21 -1.60 4.68 4.18
N ASP A 22 -0.59 4.22 3.45
CA ASP A 22 0.14 5.06 2.50
C ASP A 22 -0.66 5.34 1.22
N PHE A 23 -1.23 4.32 0.60
CA PHE A 23 -2.03 4.43 -0.62
C PHE A 23 -2.94 3.20 -0.83
N VAL A 24 -3.86 3.32 -1.79
CA VAL A 24 -4.70 2.21 -2.28
C VAL A 24 -4.41 2.01 -3.76
N GLU A 25 -4.11 0.78 -4.18
CA GLU A 25 -3.88 0.42 -5.58
C GLU A 25 -5.08 -0.31 -6.17
N PHE A 26 -5.54 0.15 -7.32
CA PHE A 26 -6.61 -0.48 -8.09
C PHE A 26 -6.04 -1.18 -9.32
N TYR A 27 -6.19 -2.50 -9.39
CA TYR A 27 -5.90 -3.28 -10.60
C TYR A 27 -7.10 -3.23 -11.54
N VAL A 28 -6.89 -2.67 -12.72
CA VAL A 28 -7.96 -2.40 -13.70
C VAL A 28 -7.50 -2.72 -15.11
N GLY A 29 -8.45 -2.95 -16.02
CA GLY A 29 -8.12 -3.22 -17.42
C GLY A 29 -7.52 -2.02 -18.18
N ASN A 30 -7.86 -0.79 -17.79
CA ASN A 30 -7.32 0.43 -18.40
C ASN A 30 -7.04 1.50 -17.34
N ALA A 31 -5.80 1.54 -16.85
CA ALA A 31 -5.39 2.47 -15.80
C ALA A 31 -5.44 3.95 -16.23
N LYS A 32 -5.24 4.25 -17.52
CA LYS A 32 -5.30 5.63 -18.03
C LYS A 32 -6.72 6.20 -17.97
N GLN A 33 -7.71 5.38 -18.35
CA GLN A 33 -9.11 5.78 -18.28
C GLN A 33 -9.59 5.88 -16.82
N ALA A 34 -9.17 4.94 -15.95
CA ALA A 34 -9.47 5.02 -14.53
C ALA A 34 -8.87 6.29 -13.89
N ALA A 35 -7.61 6.61 -14.20
CA ALA A 35 -6.97 7.82 -13.72
C ALA A 35 -7.73 9.07 -14.15
N PHE A 36 -8.08 9.17 -15.44
CA PHE A 36 -8.90 10.28 -15.95
C PHE A 36 -10.24 10.41 -15.21
N TYR A 37 -10.93 9.29 -14.96
CA TYR A 37 -12.17 9.28 -14.22
C TYR A 37 -11.99 9.83 -12.81
N TYR A 38 -11.01 9.33 -12.05
CA TYR A 38 -10.78 9.78 -10.68
C TYR A 38 -10.34 11.25 -10.59
N GLN A 39 -9.56 11.74 -11.55
CA GLN A 39 -9.23 13.17 -11.63
C GLN A 39 -10.47 14.04 -11.87
N ARG A 40 -11.42 13.59 -12.71
CA ARG A 40 -12.62 14.37 -13.05
C ARG A 40 -13.74 14.24 -12.02
N ALA A 41 -13.95 13.06 -11.48
CA ALA A 41 -15.03 12.76 -10.55
C ALA A 41 -14.71 13.20 -9.12
N PHE A 42 -13.45 13.05 -8.68
CA PHE A 42 -13.03 13.33 -7.31
C PHE A 42 -12.07 14.53 -7.18
N GLY A 43 -11.62 15.09 -8.30
CA GLY A 43 -10.75 16.27 -8.30
C GLY A 43 -9.29 15.98 -8.00
N PHE A 44 -8.86 14.72 -8.04
CA PHE A 44 -7.46 14.36 -7.81
C PHE A 44 -6.53 14.86 -8.92
N SER A 45 -5.27 15.04 -8.57
CA SER A 45 -4.18 15.44 -9.44
C SER A 45 -3.27 14.25 -9.73
N LEU A 46 -2.84 14.10 -10.99
CA LEU A 46 -1.86 13.08 -11.37
C LEU A 46 -0.47 13.49 -10.87
N VAL A 47 0.15 12.64 -10.04
CA VAL A 47 1.45 12.92 -9.42
C VAL A 47 2.59 12.06 -9.95
N ALA A 48 2.29 10.84 -10.40
CA ALA A 48 3.31 9.96 -10.96
C ALA A 48 2.73 8.99 -11.98
N TYR A 49 3.60 8.53 -12.88
CA TYR A 49 3.31 7.53 -13.89
C TYR A 49 4.43 6.49 -13.93
N ALA A 50 4.05 5.22 -14.07
CA ALA A 50 4.96 4.14 -14.42
C ALA A 50 4.33 3.31 -15.54
N GLY A 51 5.07 3.05 -16.61
CA GLY A 51 4.62 2.22 -17.72
C GLY A 51 5.74 1.90 -18.69
N PRO A 52 5.44 1.44 -19.91
CA PRO A 52 6.45 1.01 -20.87
C PRO A 52 7.51 2.09 -21.15
N GLU A 53 7.11 3.36 -21.13
CA GLU A 53 7.96 4.53 -21.34
C GLU A 53 8.94 4.76 -20.17
N THR A 54 8.64 4.23 -18.98
CA THR A 54 9.49 4.31 -17.78
C THR A 54 10.19 2.97 -17.48
N GLY A 55 10.20 2.03 -18.42
CA GLY A 55 10.83 0.71 -18.27
C GLY A 55 9.95 -0.37 -17.64
N ARG A 56 8.67 -0.07 -17.32
CA ARG A 56 7.73 -1.04 -16.76
C ARG A 56 6.88 -1.68 -17.87
N ARG A 57 7.18 -2.94 -18.23
CA ARG A 57 6.61 -3.60 -19.42
C ARG A 57 5.30 -4.34 -19.17
N ASP A 58 5.04 -4.70 -17.93
CA ASP A 58 3.95 -5.57 -17.48
C ASP A 58 2.64 -4.82 -17.23
N ALA A 59 2.73 -3.55 -16.83
CA ALA A 59 1.57 -2.75 -16.45
C ALA A 59 1.83 -1.25 -16.64
N ALA A 60 0.74 -0.50 -16.66
CA ALA A 60 0.76 0.95 -16.53
C ALA A 60 0.05 1.36 -15.23
N SER A 61 0.71 2.16 -14.40
CA SER A 61 0.22 2.65 -13.11
C SER A 61 0.25 4.17 -13.08
N TYR A 62 -0.81 4.76 -12.52
CA TYR A 62 -0.99 6.21 -12.40
C TYR A 62 -1.32 6.53 -10.95
N VAL A 63 -0.51 7.37 -10.31
CA VAL A 63 -0.72 7.78 -8.91
C VAL A 63 -1.45 9.11 -8.88
N LEU A 64 -2.49 9.22 -8.07
CA LEU A 64 -3.33 10.41 -7.92
C LEU A 64 -3.38 10.87 -6.45
N GLN A 65 -3.49 12.18 -6.20
CA GLN A 65 -3.72 12.78 -4.87
C GLN A 65 -4.69 13.96 -4.89
#